data_AF-A0A847XC66-F1
#
_entry.id   AF-A0A847XC66-F1
#
_cell.length_a   1.000
_cell.length_b   1.000
_cell.length_c   1.000
_cell.angle_alpha   90.00
_cell.angle_beta   90.00
_cell.angle_gamma   90.00
#
_symmetry.space_group_name_H-M   'P 1'
#
loop_
_entity.id
_entity.type
_entity.pdbx_description
1 polymer ?
#
loop_
_entity_poly.entity_id
_entity_poly.type
_entity_poly.pdbx_seq_one_letter_code
_entity_poly.pdbx_strand_id
1 'polypeptide(L)'
;MKRRIISTLLICIILFGIIGAGFCEGGNLSRKEVEKIIEEVATKRGIPSIILKSIAKVESTFRQFNRNGKPLTSRGGHIGIMQISGRDGAYNLEKLKKDPVYNIEAGADHLLGKWKTANDKMAQIGNMDPNILEHWYFALWAYNGLLDRNNPNVNTKTYQDKIYDVARKDYGVKITPVSRGSIPKRGWPKNNIKINTPEIHNKGDILKYSPEDKVKVDGKDFLVLYDKPKGKEIGRVNGNYTMTITEGPILSRGFYFYKVNIDGDSKSGWVYGNWISKVENIE
;
A
#
# COMPACT_ATOMS: atom_id res chain seq x y z
N MET A 1 -57.03 25.00 -7.74
CA MET A 1 -56.02 24.51 -8.70
C MET A 1 -54.74 24.13 -7.94
N LYS A 2 -54.56 22.83 -7.67
CA LYS A 2 -53.40 22.28 -6.94
C LYS A 2 -52.27 22.00 -7.93
N ARG A 3 -51.17 22.75 -7.85
CA ARG A 3 -49.93 22.41 -8.57
C ARG A 3 -49.15 21.39 -7.74
N ARG A 4 -49.05 20.17 -8.28
CA ARG A 4 -48.24 19.07 -7.73
C ARG A 4 -46.77 19.41 -7.93
N ILE A 5 -46.05 19.56 -6.83
CA ILE A 5 -44.58 19.58 -6.81
C ILE A 5 -44.14 18.15 -7.10
N ILE A 6 -43.54 17.93 -8.27
CA ILE A 6 -42.87 16.68 -8.61
C ILE A 6 -41.56 16.68 -7.83
N SER A 7 -41.52 15.94 -6.72
CA SER A 7 -40.29 15.55 -6.04
C SER A 7 -39.42 14.73 -7.00
N THR A 8 -38.33 15.31 -7.46
CA THR A 8 -37.23 14.56 -8.09
C THR A 8 -36.33 14.03 -6.98
N LEU A 9 -36.78 12.95 -6.35
CA LEU A 9 -35.94 12.04 -5.58
C LEU A 9 -35.28 11.07 -6.59
N LEU A 10 -34.08 10.60 -6.25
CA LEU A 10 -33.28 9.61 -6.96
C LEU A 10 -32.48 10.16 -8.15
N ILE A 11 -31.17 10.28 -7.96
CA ILE A 11 -30.10 9.70 -8.81
C ILE A 11 -28.75 10.13 -8.18
N CYS A 12 -27.75 9.25 -8.27
CA CYS A 12 -26.35 9.39 -7.80
C CYS A 12 -25.98 8.87 -6.40
N ILE A 13 -26.43 7.65 -6.06
CA ILE A 13 -25.60 6.70 -5.28
C ILE A 13 -25.13 5.61 -6.25
N ILE A 14 -24.23 5.93 -7.20
CA ILE A 14 -23.63 4.91 -8.09
C ILE A 14 -22.17 5.28 -8.45
N LEU A 15 -21.31 5.47 -7.44
CA LEU A 15 -19.85 5.34 -7.65
C LEU A 15 -19.14 4.52 -6.57
N PHE A 16 -19.84 4.11 -5.51
CA PHE A 16 -19.36 3.09 -4.56
C PHE A 16 -20.14 1.75 -4.65
N GLY A 17 -21.05 1.63 -5.63
CA GLY A 17 -21.99 0.50 -5.75
C GLY A 17 -21.75 -0.50 -6.88
N ILE A 18 -20.76 -0.31 -7.77
CA ILE A 18 -20.53 -1.21 -8.93
C ILE A 18 -19.25 -2.07 -8.78
N ILE A 19 -18.91 -2.47 -7.55
CA ILE A 19 -18.17 -3.74 -7.33
C ILE A 19 -19.00 -4.67 -6.41
N GLY A 20 -20.25 -4.28 -6.14
CA GLY A 20 -21.23 -5.07 -5.40
C GLY A 20 -22.25 -5.73 -6.34
N ALA A 21 -21.80 -6.45 -7.36
CA ALA A 21 -22.67 -7.27 -8.20
C ALA A 21 -21.98 -8.59 -8.52
N GLY A 22 -22.25 -9.60 -7.71
CA GLY A 22 -22.02 -11.01 -8.02
C GLY A 22 -20.55 -11.42 -8.21
N PHE A 23 -19.79 -11.53 -7.11
CA PHE A 23 -18.72 -12.53 -7.10
C PHE A 23 -19.41 -13.90 -7.21
N CYS A 24 -19.49 -14.44 -8.42
CA CYS A 24 -19.74 -15.87 -8.63
C CYS A 24 -18.81 -16.62 -7.70
N GLU A 25 -19.36 -17.49 -6.84
CA GLU A 25 -18.58 -18.34 -5.96
C GLU A 25 -17.46 -19.03 -6.77
N GLY A 26 -16.21 -18.71 -6.45
CA GLY A 26 -15.02 -19.40 -7.00
C GLY A 26 -14.43 -18.87 -8.31
N GLY A 27 -14.91 -17.76 -8.87
CA GLY A 27 -14.32 -17.14 -10.07
C GLY A 27 -13.16 -16.18 -9.77
N ASN A 28 -12.05 -16.26 -10.51
CA ASN A 28 -10.99 -15.25 -10.46
C ASN A 28 -11.35 -14.04 -11.35
N LEU A 29 -11.07 -12.84 -10.87
CA LEU A 29 -11.05 -11.62 -11.70
C LEU A 29 -10.01 -11.74 -12.82
N SER A 30 -10.20 -11.01 -13.90
CA SER A 30 -9.18 -10.91 -14.94
C SER A 30 -7.93 -10.21 -14.39
N ARG A 31 -6.77 -10.49 -15.01
CA ARG A 31 -5.50 -9.81 -14.66
C ARG A 31 -5.67 -8.28 -14.67
N LYS A 32 -6.36 -7.74 -15.67
CA LYS A 32 -6.55 -6.29 -15.83
C LYS A 32 -7.37 -5.69 -14.68
N GLU A 33 -8.42 -6.38 -14.23
CA GLU A 33 -9.23 -5.94 -13.09
C GLU A 33 -8.42 -5.99 -11.79
N VAL A 34 -7.65 -7.07 -11.56
CA VAL A 34 -6.77 -7.18 -10.39
C VAL A 34 -5.70 -6.08 -10.40
N GLU A 35 -5.04 -5.85 -11.53
CA GLU A 35 -4.03 -4.79 -11.65
C GLU A 35 -4.61 -3.40 -11.38
N LYS A 36 -5.84 -3.11 -11.86
CA LYS A 36 -6.53 -1.86 -11.57
C LYS A 36 -6.81 -1.69 -10.07
N ILE A 37 -7.31 -2.73 -9.40
CA ILE A 37 -7.52 -2.70 -7.94
C ILE A 37 -6.20 -2.47 -7.21
N ILE A 38 -5.12 -3.15 -7.63
CA ILE A 38 -3.79 -2.97 -7.06
C ILE A 38 -3.29 -1.53 -7.24
N GLU A 39 -3.47 -0.93 -8.41
CA GLU A 39 -3.08 0.46 -8.69
C GLU A 39 -3.83 1.45 -7.78
N GLU A 40 -5.14 1.28 -7.65
CA GLU A 40 -5.96 2.14 -6.79
C GLU A 40 -5.56 2.01 -5.31
N VAL A 41 -5.35 0.78 -4.82
CA VAL A 41 -4.93 0.53 -3.43
C VAL A 41 -3.51 1.03 -3.20
N ALA A 42 -2.56 0.67 -4.06
CA ALA A 42 -1.14 0.98 -3.87
C ALA A 42 -0.89 2.49 -3.83
N THR A 43 -1.43 3.22 -4.82
CA THR A 43 -1.14 4.64 -4.96
C THR A 43 -1.74 5.47 -3.82
N LYS A 44 -2.95 5.12 -3.33
CA LYS A 44 -3.56 5.69 -2.11
C LYS A 44 -2.77 5.35 -0.85
N ARG A 45 -2.27 4.13 -0.74
CA ARG A 45 -1.50 3.66 0.43
C ARG A 45 -0.03 4.08 0.39
N GLY A 46 0.39 4.91 -0.56
CA GLY A 46 1.78 5.39 -0.65
C GLY A 46 2.79 4.30 -1.01
N ILE A 47 2.38 3.38 -1.89
CA ILE A 47 3.20 2.29 -2.43
C ILE A 47 3.25 2.45 -3.96
N PRO A 48 4.42 2.36 -4.61
CA PRO A 48 4.47 2.30 -6.07
C PRO A 48 3.69 1.10 -6.60
N SER A 49 2.73 1.31 -7.50
CA SER A 49 1.83 0.25 -7.97
C SER A 49 2.58 -0.90 -8.63
N ILE A 50 3.66 -0.61 -9.35
CA ILE A 50 4.54 -1.60 -9.98
C ILE A 50 5.10 -2.60 -8.95
N ILE A 51 5.44 -2.13 -7.74
CA ILE A 51 5.91 -3.00 -6.67
C ILE A 51 4.81 -3.96 -6.23
N LEU A 52 3.61 -3.43 -5.95
CA LEU A 52 2.52 -4.26 -5.44
C LEU A 52 1.99 -5.22 -6.52
N LYS A 53 1.93 -4.80 -7.79
CA LYS A 53 1.61 -5.66 -8.94
C LYS A 53 2.62 -6.78 -9.10
N SER A 54 3.91 -6.47 -8.96
CA SER A 54 4.97 -7.47 -9.06
C SER A 54 4.91 -8.50 -7.92
N ILE A 55 4.55 -8.08 -6.70
CA ILE A 55 4.27 -9.00 -5.58
C ILE A 55 3.10 -9.93 -5.92
N ALA A 56 1.95 -9.39 -6.34
CA ALA A 56 0.78 -10.19 -6.69
C ALA A 56 1.07 -11.24 -7.78
N LYS A 57 1.89 -10.87 -8.77
CA LYS A 57 2.36 -11.81 -9.80
C LYS A 57 3.20 -12.95 -9.21
N VAL A 58 4.18 -12.63 -8.36
CA VAL A 58 5.07 -13.62 -7.72
C VAL A 58 4.32 -14.52 -6.75
N GLU A 59 3.38 -13.97 -5.98
CA GLU A 59 2.67 -14.68 -4.92
C GLU A 59 1.59 -15.63 -5.45
N SER A 60 0.82 -15.23 -6.45
CA SER A 60 -0.36 -16.00 -6.88
C SER A 60 -0.58 -16.05 -8.39
N THR A 61 0.18 -15.26 -9.16
CA THR A 61 -0.16 -14.93 -10.55
C THR A 61 -1.55 -14.27 -10.63
N PHE A 62 -1.82 -13.32 -9.73
CA PHE A 62 -3.08 -12.56 -9.62
C PHE A 62 -4.33 -13.38 -9.29
N ARG A 63 -4.19 -14.54 -8.61
CA ARG A 63 -5.31 -15.45 -8.35
C ARG A 63 -5.75 -15.40 -6.89
N GLN A 64 -7.04 -15.19 -6.68
CA GLN A 64 -7.68 -15.36 -5.38
C GLN A 64 -8.08 -16.82 -5.13
N PHE A 65 -8.54 -17.52 -6.18
CA PHE A 65 -9.05 -18.88 -6.11
C PHE A 65 -8.21 -19.85 -6.96
N ASN A 66 -8.15 -21.11 -6.57
CA ASN A 66 -7.58 -22.19 -7.37
C ASN A 66 -8.56 -22.67 -8.45
N ARG A 67 -8.13 -23.62 -9.30
CA ARG A 67 -8.93 -24.15 -10.41
C ARG A 67 -10.27 -24.80 -10.00
N ASN A 68 -10.44 -25.15 -8.73
CA ASN A 68 -11.65 -25.76 -8.18
C ASN A 68 -12.55 -24.71 -7.49
N GLY A 69 -12.29 -23.42 -7.68
CA GLY A 69 -13.02 -22.33 -7.04
C GLY A 69 -12.78 -22.16 -5.54
N LYS A 70 -11.84 -22.91 -4.95
CA LYS A 70 -11.49 -22.76 -3.52
C LYS A 70 -10.46 -21.64 -3.34
N PRO A 71 -10.43 -20.93 -2.20
CA PRO A 71 -9.40 -19.94 -1.91
C PRO A 71 -7.99 -20.50 -2.14
N LEU A 72 -7.14 -19.74 -2.82
CA LEU A 72 -5.76 -20.13 -3.07
C LEU A 72 -4.98 -20.07 -1.77
N THR A 73 -4.48 -21.22 -1.31
CA THR A 73 -3.72 -21.32 -0.06
C THR A 73 -2.35 -21.96 -0.28
N SER A 74 -1.30 -21.39 0.32
CA SER A 74 0.01 -22.06 0.40
C SER A 74 0.04 -23.08 1.54
N ARG A 75 1.07 -23.94 1.54
CA ARG A 75 1.36 -24.87 2.65
C ARG A 75 1.51 -24.16 4.00
N GLY A 76 1.95 -22.91 4.00
CA GLY A 76 2.08 -22.06 5.19
C GLY A 76 0.76 -21.44 5.67
N GLY A 77 -0.36 -21.67 4.99
CA GLY A 77 -1.65 -21.05 5.31
C GLY A 77 -1.78 -19.61 4.86
N HIS A 78 -0.95 -19.16 3.91
CA HIS A 78 -1.08 -17.85 3.28
C HIS A 78 -2.17 -17.89 2.20
N ILE A 79 -2.97 -16.84 2.09
CA ILE A 79 -4.25 -16.85 1.37
C ILE A 79 -4.26 -15.80 0.25
N GLY A 80 -4.79 -16.19 -0.91
CA GLY A 80 -5.25 -15.30 -1.98
C GLY A 80 -4.16 -14.62 -2.79
N ILE A 81 -4.52 -13.51 -3.43
CA ILE A 81 -3.72 -12.77 -4.41
C ILE A 81 -2.35 -12.39 -3.85
N MET A 82 -2.32 -11.89 -2.62
CA MET A 82 -1.14 -11.35 -1.94
C MET A 82 -0.50 -12.35 -0.97
N GLN A 83 -1.03 -13.58 -0.87
CA GLN A 83 -0.54 -14.62 0.04
C GLN A 83 -0.33 -14.10 1.48
N ILE A 84 -1.42 -13.64 2.10
CA ILE A 84 -1.40 -13.10 3.46
C ILE A 84 -1.71 -14.18 4.49
N SER A 85 -0.97 -14.18 5.60
CA SER A 85 -1.22 -15.09 6.73
C SER A 85 -2.55 -14.76 7.40
N GLY A 86 -3.44 -15.75 7.49
CA GLY A 86 -4.66 -15.65 8.29
C GLY A 86 -4.49 -16.08 9.75
N ARG A 87 -3.27 -16.46 10.18
CA ARG A 87 -3.04 -17.11 11.49
C ARG A 87 -2.92 -16.16 12.67
N ASP A 88 -2.47 -14.93 12.42
CA ASP A 88 -2.10 -13.99 13.49
C ASP A 88 -3.31 -13.17 14.00
N GLY A 89 -4.52 -13.44 13.51
CA GLY A 89 -5.76 -12.77 13.91
C GLY A 89 -5.89 -11.30 13.45
N ALA A 90 -4.89 -10.77 12.75
CA ALA A 90 -4.85 -9.37 12.30
C ALA A 90 -5.88 -9.02 11.22
N TYR A 91 -6.45 -10.03 10.54
CA TYR A 91 -7.34 -9.84 9.40
C TYR A 91 -8.63 -10.66 9.56
N ASN A 92 -9.71 -10.19 8.93
CA ASN A 92 -10.93 -10.97 8.81
C ASN A 92 -10.69 -12.15 7.86
N LEU A 93 -10.62 -13.36 8.42
CA LEU A 93 -10.26 -14.57 7.69
C LEU A 93 -11.23 -14.90 6.53
N GLU A 94 -12.51 -14.65 6.71
CA GLU A 94 -13.52 -14.95 5.68
C GLU A 94 -13.43 -13.97 4.51
N LYS A 95 -13.26 -12.68 4.78
CA LYS A 95 -12.97 -11.69 3.73
C LYS A 95 -11.66 -12.02 3.03
N LEU A 96 -10.60 -12.36 3.78
CA LEU A 96 -9.30 -12.68 3.19
C LEU A 96 -9.36 -13.84 2.18
N LYS A 97 -10.25 -14.82 2.42
CA LYS A 97 -10.50 -15.97 1.53
C LYS A 97 -11.36 -15.63 0.32
N LYS A 98 -12.36 -14.76 0.46
CA LYS A 98 -13.46 -14.61 -0.52
C LYS A 98 -13.45 -13.28 -1.28
N ASP A 99 -12.81 -12.26 -0.73
CA ASP A 99 -12.82 -10.89 -1.24
C ASP A 99 -11.43 -10.53 -1.79
N PRO A 100 -11.26 -10.49 -3.13
CA PRO A 100 -10.01 -10.10 -3.77
C PRO A 100 -9.53 -8.70 -3.37
N VAL A 101 -10.45 -7.74 -3.22
CA VAL A 101 -10.11 -6.35 -2.88
C VAL A 101 -9.54 -6.32 -1.47
N TYR A 102 -10.24 -6.94 -0.51
CA TYR A 102 -9.76 -7.04 0.87
C TYR A 102 -8.41 -7.76 0.95
N ASN A 103 -8.18 -8.79 0.13
CA ASN A 103 -6.89 -9.48 0.10
C ASN A 103 -5.75 -8.58 -0.40
N ILE A 104 -6.02 -7.74 -1.40
CA ILE A 104 -5.07 -6.75 -1.92
C ILE A 104 -4.78 -5.66 -0.88
N GLU A 105 -5.82 -5.11 -0.24
CA GLU A 105 -5.68 -4.15 0.87
C GLU A 105 -4.85 -4.72 2.02
N ALA A 106 -5.16 -5.94 2.46
CA ALA A 106 -4.39 -6.64 3.50
C ALA A 106 -2.92 -6.83 3.10
N GLY A 107 -2.64 -7.09 1.81
CA GLY A 107 -1.28 -7.18 1.30
C GLY A 107 -0.53 -5.86 1.24
N ALA A 108 -1.21 -4.76 0.91
CA ALA A 108 -0.66 -3.42 0.99
C ALA A 108 -0.31 -3.06 2.44
N ASP A 109 -1.21 -3.30 3.39
CA ASP A 109 -0.98 -3.08 4.81
C ASP A 109 0.18 -3.90 5.36
N HIS A 110 0.26 -5.18 4.95
CA HIS A 110 1.37 -6.05 5.30
C HIS A 110 2.70 -5.47 4.81
N LEU A 111 2.76 -5.04 3.55
CA LEU A 111 3.96 -4.43 2.96
C LEU A 111 4.34 -3.12 3.66
N LEU A 112 3.38 -2.26 4.03
CA LEU A 112 3.65 -1.06 4.81
C LEU A 112 4.22 -1.38 6.20
N GLY A 113 3.74 -2.46 6.84
CA GLY A 113 4.34 -2.98 8.07
C GLY A 113 5.80 -3.41 7.89
N LYS A 114 6.13 -4.02 6.75
CA LYS A 114 7.51 -4.37 6.39
C LYS A 114 8.37 -3.16 6.04
N TRP A 115 7.79 -2.18 5.35
CA TRP A 115 8.43 -0.90 5.09
C TRP A 115 8.79 -0.18 6.39
N LYS A 116 7.87 -0.12 7.35
CA LYS A 116 8.15 0.41 8.69
C LYS A 116 9.25 -0.38 9.39
N THR A 117 9.22 -1.71 9.30
CA THR A 117 10.26 -2.59 9.87
C THR A 117 11.63 -2.31 9.23
N ALA A 118 11.68 -2.14 7.91
CA ALA A 118 12.90 -1.80 7.20
C ALA A 118 13.44 -0.45 7.66
N ASN A 119 12.57 0.57 7.76
CA ASN A 119 12.95 1.90 8.24
C ASN A 119 13.51 1.88 9.67
N ASP A 120 12.93 1.09 10.56
CA ASP A 120 13.30 1.08 11.97
C ASP A 120 14.49 0.16 12.29
N LYS A 121 14.64 -0.97 11.59
CA LYS A 121 15.51 -2.08 12.00
C LYS A 121 16.52 -2.56 10.95
N MET A 122 16.36 -2.18 9.68
CA MET A 122 17.21 -2.67 8.57
C MET A 122 17.98 -1.52 7.93
N ALA A 123 18.94 -1.88 7.07
CA ALA A 123 19.63 -0.88 6.27
C ALA A 123 18.64 -0.01 5.49
N GLN A 124 19.02 1.24 5.31
CA GLN A 124 18.21 2.23 4.60
C GLN A 124 18.89 2.59 3.28
N ILE A 125 18.07 2.85 2.27
CA ILE A 125 18.54 3.30 0.95
C ILE A 125 18.10 4.75 0.79
N GLY A 126 19.05 5.62 0.49
CA GLY A 126 18.85 7.06 0.36
C GLY A 126 18.18 7.67 1.59
N ASN A 127 17.23 8.57 1.32
CA ASN A 127 16.36 9.20 2.32
C ASN A 127 15.10 8.36 2.64
N MET A 128 15.02 7.11 2.15
CA MET A 128 13.82 6.28 2.22
C MET A 128 12.59 6.93 1.58
N ASP A 129 12.72 7.76 0.54
CA ASP A 129 11.55 8.24 -0.21
C ASP A 129 10.74 7.03 -0.74
N PRO A 130 9.47 6.83 -0.31
CA PRO A 130 8.66 5.70 -0.75
C PRO A 130 8.30 5.77 -2.24
N ASN A 131 8.47 6.93 -2.88
CA ASN A 131 8.24 7.06 -4.32
C ASN A 131 9.46 6.64 -5.16
N ILE A 132 10.54 6.13 -4.56
CA ILE A 132 11.68 5.56 -5.30
C ILE A 132 11.63 4.04 -5.20
N LEU A 133 11.53 3.33 -6.33
CA LEU A 133 11.30 1.89 -6.36
C LEU A 133 12.43 1.10 -5.68
N GLU A 134 13.67 1.54 -5.87
CA GLU A 134 14.88 0.94 -5.30
C GLU A 134 14.86 0.96 -3.76
N HIS A 135 14.21 1.95 -3.14
CA HIS A 135 14.16 2.06 -1.68
C HIS A 135 13.37 0.92 -1.03
N TRP A 136 12.51 0.23 -1.77
CA TRP A 136 11.67 -0.87 -1.27
C TRP A 136 12.42 -2.19 -1.07
N TYR A 137 13.69 -2.30 -1.49
CA TYR A 137 14.44 -3.57 -1.50
C TYR A 137 14.35 -4.37 -0.18
N PHE A 138 14.58 -3.70 0.96
CA PHE A 138 14.56 -4.38 2.27
C PHE A 138 13.14 -4.68 2.77
N ALA A 139 12.14 -3.88 2.38
CA ALA A 139 10.75 -4.18 2.66
C ALA A 139 10.29 -5.42 1.89
N LEU A 140 10.72 -5.58 0.63
CA LEU A 140 10.46 -6.77 -0.19
C LEU A 140 11.10 -8.03 0.41
N TRP A 141 12.34 -7.92 0.88
CA TRP A 141 12.99 -9.01 1.61
C TRP A 141 12.16 -9.39 2.83
N ALA A 142 11.76 -8.41 3.65
CA ALA A 142 10.98 -8.64 4.86
C ALA A 142 9.55 -9.15 4.60
N TYR A 143 8.97 -8.85 3.42
CA TYR A 143 7.68 -9.36 2.97
C TYR A 143 7.69 -10.87 2.81
N ASN A 144 8.66 -11.40 2.06
CA ASN A 144 8.82 -12.85 1.91
C ASN A 144 9.37 -13.54 3.17
N GLY A 145 10.10 -12.79 4.00
CA GLY A 145 10.66 -13.22 5.27
C GLY A 145 12.17 -12.96 5.36
N LEU A 146 12.61 -12.67 6.58
CA LEU A 146 14.02 -12.35 6.91
C LEU A 146 14.89 -13.62 6.99
N LEU A 147 15.00 -14.30 5.86
CA LEU A 147 15.67 -15.59 5.71
C LEU A 147 16.87 -15.50 4.77
N ASP A 148 17.87 -16.35 4.99
CA ASP A 148 19.10 -16.39 4.18
C ASP A 148 18.83 -16.64 2.69
N ARG A 149 17.75 -17.36 2.33
CA ARG A 149 17.37 -17.57 0.92
C ARG A 149 17.07 -16.28 0.15
N ASN A 150 16.79 -15.19 0.86
CA ASN A 150 16.54 -13.87 0.30
C ASN A 150 17.79 -12.96 0.38
N ASN A 151 18.91 -13.47 0.90
CA ASN A 151 20.19 -12.80 0.86
C ASN A 151 20.88 -13.07 -0.49
N PRO A 152 21.22 -12.04 -1.28
CA PRO A 152 21.89 -12.25 -2.57
C PRO A 152 23.28 -12.89 -2.41
N ASN A 153 23.99 -12.66 -1.31
CA ASN A 153 25.27 -13.30 -1.00
C ASN A 153 25.16 -14.79 -0.67
N VAL A 154 23.95 -15.31 -0.45
CA VAL A 154 23.67 -16.74 -0.25
C VAL A 154 23.00 -17.36 -1.47
N ASN A 155 22.12 -16.62 -2.16
CA ASN A 155 21.31 -17.13 -3.25
C ASN A 155 21.39 -16.19 -4.47
N THR A 156 21.62 -16.76 -5.65
CA THR A 156 21.67 -16.02 -6.92
C THR A 156 20.30 -15.55 -7.41
N LYS A 157 19.20 -16.10 -6.87
CA LYS A 157 17.83 -15.72 -7.21
C LYS A 157 16.99 -15.53 -5.95
N THR A 158 17.04 -14.32 -5.40
CA THR A 158 16.29 -13.92 -4.21
C THR A 158 14.83 -13.60 -4.53
N TYR A 159 14.00 -13.39 -3.51
CA TYR A 159 12.63 -12.90 -3.71
C TYR A 159 12.62 -11.54 -4.40
N GLN A 160 13.51 -10.64 -4.00
CA GLN A 160 13.67 -9.30 -4.55
C GLN A 160 13.99 -9.36 -6.05
N ASP A 161 14.88 -10.27 -6.45
CA ASP A 161 15.20 -10.49 -7.87
C ASP A 161 13.98 -10.93 -8.68
N LYS A 162 13.10 -11.78 -8.10
CA LYS A 162 11.85 -12.19 -8.77
C LYS A 162 10.91 -11.01 -8.97
N ILE A 163 10.79 -10.13 -7.98
CA ILE A 163 9.98 -8.91 -8.08
C ILE A 163 10.53 -7.99 -9.17
N TYR A 164 11.85 -7.79 -9.20
CA TYR A 164 12.48 -6.93 -10.22
C TYR A 164 12.40 -7.55 -11.62
N ASP A 165 12.48 -8.88 -11.72
CA ASP A 165 12.25 -9.59 -12.97
C ASP A 165 10.82 -9.39 -13.50
N VAL A 166 9.81 -9.41 -12.63
CA VAL A 166 8.42 -9.11 -13.03
C VAL A 166 8.31 -7.65 -13.45
N ALA A 167 8.83 -6.70 -12.65
CA ALA A 167 8.84 -5.28 -12.99
C ALA A 167 9.40 -5.03 -14.39
N ARG A 168 10.50 -5.70 -14.73
CA ARG A 168 11.14 -5.59 -16.04
C ARG A 168 10.37 -6.28 -17.15
N LYS A 169 9.95 -7.54 -16.96
CA LYS A 169 9.36 -8.38 -18.03
C LYS A 169 7.92 -7.98 -18.34
N ASP A 170 7.14 -7.69 -17.31
CA ASP A 170 5.70 -7.44 -17.46
C ASP A 170 5.40 -5.95 -17.61
N TYR A 171 6.25 -5.06 -17.09
CA TYR A 171 6.01 -3.61 -17.09
C TYR A 171 7.12 -2.76 -17.70
N GLY A 172 8.20 -3.37 -18.19
CA GLY A 172 9.31 -2.63 -18.84
C GLY A 172 10.15 -1.79 -17.88
N VAL A 173 9.99 -1.93 -16.57
CA VAL A 173 10.67 -1.10 -15.56
C VAL A 173 11.88 -1.84 -14.98
N LYS A 174 13.08 -1.33 -15.27
CA LYS A 174 14.33 -1.87 -14.73
C LYS A 174 14.68 -1.21 -13.40
N ILE A 175 14.47 -1.93 -12.30
CA ILE A 175 14.83 -1.48 -10.94
C ILE A 175 16.28 -1.87 -10.65
N THR A 176 17.07 -0.91 -10.16
CA THR A 176 18.49 -1.15 -9.85
C THR A 176 18.66 -1.85 -8.49
N PRO A 177 19.25 -3.05 -8.42
CA PRO A 177 19.48 -3.71 -7.15
C PRO A 177 20.56 -3.03 -6.32
N VAL A 178 20.46 -3.17 -5.00
CA VAL A 178 21.54 -2.77 -4.08
C VAL A 178 22.81 -3.59 -4.36
N SER A 179 23.97 -2.95 -4.18
CA SER A 179 25.25 -3.65 -4.30
C SER A 179 25.36 -4.78 -3.29
N ARG A 180 25.80 -5.95 -3.76
CA ARG A 180 26.07 -7.13 -2.93
C ARG A 180 27.11 -6.85 -1.85
N GLY A 181 28.04 -5.94 -2.11
CA GLY A 181 29.06 -5.51 -1.14
C GLY A 181 28.47 -4.80 0.09
N SER A 182 27.28 -4.21 -0.04
CA SER A 182 26.57 -3.56 1.06
C SER A 182 25.74 -4.54 1.92
N ILE A 183 25.78 -5.83 1.60
CA ILE A 183 24.99 -6.87 2.26
C ILE A 183 25.94 -7.84 2.96
N PRO A 184 25.66 -8.29 4.20
CA PRO A 184 26.48 -9.28 4.89
C PRO A 184 26.45 -10.63 4.15
N LYS A 185 27.43 -11.50 4.44
CA LYS A 185 27.50 -12.85 3.87
C LYS A 185 26.26 -13.70 4.18
N ARG A 186 25.66 -13.50 5.37
CA ARG A 186 24.43 -14.15 5.84
C ARG A 186 23.57 -13.15 6.61
N GLY A 187 22.28 -13.45 6.77
CA GLY A 187 21.31 -12.58 7.42
C GLY A 187 20.99 -11.34 6.58
N TRP A 188 20.45 -10.32 7.22
CA TRP A 188 20.09 -9.04 6.59
C TRP A 188 20.84 -7.88 7.26
N PRO A 189 21.17 -6.82 6.52
CA PRO A 189 21.88 -5.67 7.07
C PRO A 189 20.99 -4.88 8.04
N LYS A 190 21.58 -4.40 9.16
CA LYS A 190 20.90 -3.66 10.22
C LYS A 190 20.88 -2.14 9.94
N ASN A 191 20.14 -1.40 10.75
CA ASN A 191 19.85 0.03 10.56
C ASN A 191 21.04 1.01 10.66
N ASN A 192 22.20 0.53 11.11
CA ASN A 192 23.46 1.27 11.10
C ASN A 192 24.09 1.34 9.69
N ILE A 193 23.64 0.52 8.73
CA ILE A 193 24.11 0.57 7.35
C ILE A 193 23.23 1.53 6.55
N LYS A 194 23.88 2.51 5.91
CA LYS A 194 23.25 3.44 4.95
C LYS A 194 23.79 3.14 3.55
N ILE A 195 22.88 3.03 2.59
CA ILE A 195 23.18 2.78 1.18
C ILE A 195 22.69 4.01 0.42
N ASN A 196 23.49 4.55 -0.49
CA ASN A 196 23.05 5.66 -1.32
C ASN A 196 21.97 5.21 -2.31
N THR A 197 21.07 6.11 -2.67
CA THR A 197 20.18 5.89 -3.82
C THR A 197 21.04 5.65 -5.05
N PRO A 198 20.81 4.58 -5.84
CA PRO A 198 21.53 4.36 -7.09
C PRO A 198 21.38 5.54 -8.05
N GLU A 199 22.41 5.87 -8.82
CA GLU A 199 22.35 6.96 -9.81
C GLU A 199 21.18 6.75 -10.79
N ILE A 200 21.04 5.52 -11.30
CA ILE A 200 19.89 5.10 -12.09
C ILE A 200 18.84 4.53 -11.15
N HIS A 201 17.77 5.28 -10.95
CA HIS A 201 16.63 4.91 -10.12
C HIS A 201 15.31 5.34 -10.76
N ASN A 202 14.21 4.75 -10.29
CA ASN A 202 12.89 4.94 -10.88
C ASN A 202 11.94 5.57 -9.86
N LYS A 203 11.10 6.50 -10.33
CA LYS A 203 10.00 7.05 -9.55
C LYS A 203 8.74 6.20 -9.70
N GLY A 204 8.00 6.08 -8.60
CA GLY A 204 6.66 5.50 -8.56
C GLY A 204 5.58 6.52 -8.88
N ASP A 205 4.35 6.05 -8.69
CA ASP A 205 3.08 6.71 -9.00
C ASP A 205 2.25 7.01 -7.73
N ILE A 206 2.93 7.20 -6.59
CA ILE A 206 2.26 7.52 -5.33
C ILE A 206 1.44 8.81 -5.47
N LEU A 207 0.19 8.77 -5.02
CA LEU A 207 -0.65 9.96 -4.93
C LEU A 207 -0.06 10.94 -3.90
N LYS A 208 0.04 12.20 -4.32
CA LYS A 208 0.41 13.33 -3.47
C LYS A 208 -0.71 14.35 -3.47
N TYR A 209 -0.81 15.06 -2.37
CA TYR A 209 -1.81 16.11 -2.17
C TYR A 209 -1.11 17.47 -2.05
N SER A 210 -1.86 18.54 -2.30
CA SER A 210 -1.39 19.92 -2.22
C SER A 210 -2.16 20.69 -1.15
N PRO A 211 -1.64 21.82 -0.66
CA PRO A 211 -2.45 22.77 0.12
C PRO A 211 -3.78 23.07 -0.56
N GLU A 212 -4.82 23.28 0.24
CA GLU A 212 -6.24 23.45 -0.15
C GLU A 212 -6.96 22.17 -0.61
N ASP A 213 -6.27 21.04 -0.80
CA ASP A 213 -6.96 19.77 -1.02
C ASP A 213 -7.79 19.40 0.22
N LYS A 214 -9.07 19.09 -0.01
CA LYS A 214 -9.93 18.47 1.00
C LYS A 214 -9.71 16.97 1.03
N VAL A 215 -9.48 16.44 2.22
CA VAL A 215 -9.23 15.01 2.45
C VAL A 215 -10.08 14.47 3.60
N LYS A 216 -10.25 13.15 3.63
CA LYS A 216 -10.90 12.42 4.72
C LYS A 216 -10.06 11.21 5.13
N VAL A 217 -10.35 10.65 6.30
CA VAL A 217 -9.75 9.40 6.76
C VAL A 217 -10.07 8.25 5.79
N ASP A 218 -9.07 7.44 5.46
CA ASP A 218 -9.20 6.27 4.59
C ASP A 218 -8.45 5.06 5.17
N GLY A 219 -9.11 3.91 5.26
CA GLY A 219 -8.51 2.63 5.70
C GLY A 219 -8.29 2.49 7.21
N LYS A 220 -8.78 3.44 8.00
CA LYS A 220 -8.71 3.43 9.47
C LYS A 220 -9.98 4.04 10.06
N ASP A 221 -10.30 3.67 11.29
CA ASP A 221 -11.41 4.29 12.04
C ASP A 221 -11.11 5.75 12.41
N PHE A 222 -9.83 6.04 12.67
CA PHE A 222 -9.33 7.37 12.98
C PHE A 222 -7.86 7.56 12.56
N LEU A 223 -7.46 8.81 12.42
CA LEU A 223 -6.06 9.23 12.31
C LEU A 223 -5.60 9.89 13.61
N VAL A 224 -4.32 9.68 13.92
CA VAL A 224 -3.61 10.44 14.95
C VAL A 224 -3.10 11.73 14.33
N LEU A 225 -3.36 12.85 15.01
CA LEU A 225 -2.74 14.14 14.74
C LEU A 225 -1.42 14.23 15.52
N TYR A 226 -0.35 14.60 14.83
CA TYR A 226 0.97 14.80 15.42
C TYR A 226 1.35 16.29 15.47
N ASP A 227 2.12 16.71 16.47
CA ASP A 227 2.67 18.08 16.57
C ASP A 227 3.64 18.41 15.43
N LYS A 228 4.37 17.41 14.94
CA LYS A 228 5.27 17.46 13.78
C LYS A 228 5.33 16.09 13.09
N PRO A 229 5.89 15.96 11.87
CA PRO A 229 6.05 14.67 11.21
C PRO A 229 6.74 13.62 12.11
N LYS A 230 6.01 12.55 12.45
CA LYS A 230 6.42 11.48 13.39
C LYS A 230 6.75 11.99 14.82
N GLY A 231 6.05 13.04 15.24
CA GLY A 231 6.16 13.63 16.58
C GLY A 231 5.26 12.98 17.62
N LYS A 232 4.83 13.76 18.62
CA LYS A 232 3.92 13.34 19.69
C LYS A 232 2.47 13.41 19.22
N GLU A 233 1.64 12.48 19.68
CA GLU A 233 0.18 12.56 19.49
C GLU A 233 -0.39 13.76 20.24
N ILE A 234 -1.13 14.61 19.53
CA ILE A 234 -1.81 15.81 20.06
C ILE A 234 -3.33 15.76 19.86
N GLY A 235 -3.85 14.73 19.18
CA GLY A 235 -5.27 14.57 18.94
C GLY A 235 -5.60 13.44 17.98
N ARG A 236 -6.88 13.27 17.69
CA ARG A 236 -7.40 12.29 16.74
C ARG A 236 -8.55 12.87 15.92
N VAL A 237 -8.73 12.35 14.72
CA VAL A 237 -9.82 12.68 13.80
C VAL A 237 -10.40 11.40 13.22
N ASN A 238 -11.72 11.25 13.26
CA ASN A 238 -12.42 10.07 12.71
C ASN A 238 -12.94 10.36 11.30
N GLY A 239 -13.50 9.33 10.64
CA GLY A 239 -13.99 9.42 9.26
C GLY A 239 -15.20 10.33 9.02
N ASN A 240 -15.82 10.90 10.06
CA ASN A 240 -16.97 11.79 9.90
C ASN A 240 -16.57 13.24 9.57
N TYR A 241 -15.28 13.58 9.73
CA TYR A 241 -14.76 14.91 9.45
C TYR A 241 -13.99 14.93 8.13
N THR A 242 -14.13 16.04 7.41
CA THR A 242 -13.18 16.44 6.37
C THR A 242 -12.06 17.27 6.98
N MET A 243 -10.94 17.29 6.29
CA MET A 243 -9.75 18.03 6.65
C MET A 243 -9.27 18.80 5.44
N THR A 244 -8.77 20.01 5.65
CA THR A 244 -8.11 20.79 4.60
C THR A 244 -6.60 20.73 4.81
N ILE A 245 -5.86 20.35 3.76
CA ILE A 245 -4.39 20.35 3.80
C ILE A 245 -3.88 21.78 3.81
N THR A 246 -2.98 22.08 4.75
CA THR A 246 -2.36 23.39 4.90
C THR A 246 -0.86 23.39 4.58
N GLU A 247 -0.20 22.23 4.67
CA GLU A 247 1.23 22.10 4.41
C GLU A 247 1.60 20.67 3.99
N GLY A 248 2.64 20.53 3.16
CA GLY A 248 3.22 19.24 2.75
C GLY A 248 3.06 18.94 1.26
N PRO A 249 3.53 17.76 0.82
CA PRO A 249 4.07 16.67 1.64
C PRO A 249 5.46 16.99 2.22
N ILE A 250 5.68 16.61 3.49
CA ILE A 250 7.01 16.52 4.09
C ILE A 250 7.40 15.05 4.24
N LEU A 251 8.56 14.67 3.68
CA LEU A 251 9.13 13.34 3.87
C LEU A 251 9.78 13.25 5.27
N SER A 252 9.31 12.31 6.08
CA SER A 252 9.93 11.99 7.38
C SER A 252 9.94 10.49 7.60
N ARG A 253 11.15 9.93 7.80
CA ARG A 253 11.38 8.49 8.06
C ARG A 253 10.58 7.58 7.11
N GLY A 254 10.67 7.89 5.82
CA GLY A 254 10.07 7.12 4.74
C GLY A 254 8.55 7.19 4.62
N PHE A 255 7.92 8.21 5.21
CA PHE A 255 6.50 8.49 5.02
C PHE A 255 6.31 9.96 4.64
N TYR A 256 5.34 10.22 3.78
CA TYR A 256 4.88 11.57 3.52
C TYR A 256 3.87 11.99 4.59
N PHE A 257 4.11 13.15 5.20
CA PHE A 257 3.22 13.77 6.17
C PHE A 257 2.61 15.04 5.58
N TYR A 258 1.37 15.31 5.98
CA TYR A 258 0.63 16.50 5.60
C TYR A 258 0.11 17.17 6.85
N LYS A 259 0.22 18.49 6.93
CA LYS A 259 -0.44 19.27 7.97
C LYS A 259 -1.86 19.54 7.54
N VAL A 260 -2.80 19.36 8.46
CA VAL A 260 -4.23 19.49 8.20
C VAL A 260 -4.90 20.34 9.26
N ASN A 261 -5.92 21.08 8.85
CA ASN A 261 -6.94 21.63 9.73
C ASN A 261 -8.19 20.76 9.62
N ILE A 262 -8.84 20.45 10.74
CA ILE A 262 -10.13 19.75 10.72
C ILE A 262 -11.23 20.75 10.38
N ASP A 263 -12.04 20.46 9.37
CA ASP A 263 -13.11 21.36 8.96
C ASP A 263 -14.18 21.43 10.06
N GLY A 264 -14.52 22.64 10.50
CA GLY A 264 -15.48 22.87 11.59
C GLY A 264 -14.93 22.65 13.01
N ASP A 265 -13.63 22.44 13.17
CA ASP A 265 -12.93 22.37 14.45
C ASP A 265 -11.69 23.31 14.41
N SER A 266 -11.26 23.79 15.57
CA SER A 266 -10.04 24.58 15.74
C SER A 266 -8.75 23.74 15.72
N LYS A 267 -8.88 22.41 15.81
CA LYS A 267 -7.74 21.49 15.87
C LYS A 267 -7.01 21.37 14.53
N SER A 268 -5.69 21.33 14.61
CA SER A 268 -4.78 21.07 13.49
C SER A 268 -3.65 20.14 13.92
N GLY A 269 -3.00 19.50 12.94
CA GLY A 269 -1.86 18.63 13.19
C GLY A 269 -1.36 17.94 11.94
N TRP A 270 -0.30 17.14 12.07
CA TRP A 270 0.26 16.35 10.98
C TRP A 270 -0.35 14.96 10.93
N VAL A 271 -0.64 14.46 9.73
CA VAL A 271 -1.15 13.09 9.48
C VAL A 271 -0.29 12.36 8.46
N TYR A 272 -0.34 11.03 8.47
CA TYR A 272 0.28 10.19 7.44
C TYR A 272 -0.53 10.26 6.14
N GLY A 273 0.16 10.46 5.02
CA GLY A 273 -0.45 10.44 3.68
C GLY A 273 -1.10 9.12 3.29
N ASN A 274 -0.63 8.00 3.84
CA ASN A 274 -1.11 6.65 3.50
C ASN A 274 -2.58 6.38 3.89
N TRP A 275 -3.14 7.23 4.76
CA TRP A 275 -4.44 6.99 5.40
C TRP A 275 -5.41 8.16 5.19
N ILE A 276 -5.16 8.98 4.18
CA ILE A 276 -6.05 10.04 3.73
C ILE A 276 -6.44 9.79 2.27
N SER A 277 -7.64 10.25 1.89
CA SER A 277 -8.11 10.24 0.51
C SER A 277 -8.72 11.59 0.16
N LYS A 278 -8.57 12.03 -1.09
CA LYS A 278 -9.16 13.29 -1.57
C LYS A 278 -10.68 13.17 -1.56
N VAL A 279 -11.34 14.24 -1.11
CA VAL A 279 -12.77 14.43 -1.28
C VAL A 279 -12.95 15.09 -2.64
N GLU A 280 -13.55 14.37 -3.59
CA GLU A 280 -13.92 14.97 -4.87
C GLU A 280 -15.04 15.98 -4.63
N ASN A 281 -14.90 17.19 -5.19
CA ASN A 281 -15.98 18.16 -5.18
C ASN A 281 -17.13 17.57 -6.01
N ILE A 282 -18.27 17.34 -5.37
CA ILE A 282 -19.52 17.09 -6.07
C ILE A 282 -19.92 18.46 -6.62
N GLU A 283 -19.61 18.72 -7.89
CA GLU A 283 -20.28 19.77 -8.66
C GLU A 283 -21.75 19.39 -8.89
#